data_AF-A0A966QCH9-F1
#
_entry.id   AF-A0A966QCH9-F1
#
_cell.length_a   1.000
_cell.length_b   1.000
_cell.length_c   1.000
_cell.angle_alpha   90.00
_cell.angle_beta   90.00
_cell.angle_gamma   90.00
#
_symmetry.space_group_name_H-M   'P 1'
#
loop_
_entity.id
_entity.type
_entity.pdbx_description
1 polymer ?
#
loop_
_entity_poly.entity_id
_entity_poly.type
_entity_poly.pdbx_seq_one_letter_code
_entity_poly.pdbx_strand_id
1 'polypeptide(L)'
;MPDGRAPAAMATFQQAFVSLLSVAPSPLFAKARQLYLRKYPLETSSAAVGQPLGRFRTFLLSEDVQESAEGVLRIRAQSFAVVHWQAPQTNPDDYRAYLQSRWDLSPDALSLQESAWFREGGAYAVFLTPAVMERAFQPSGPSH
;
A
#
# COMPACT_ATOMS: atom_id res chain seq x y z
N MET A 1 -7.67 -25.79 -26.13
CA MET A 1 -8.35 -25.06 -25.04
C MET A 1 -8.96 -26.10 -24.12
N PRO A 2 -8.64 -26.10 -22.82
CA PRO A 2 -8.73 -24.91 -21.97
C PRO A 2 -7.36 -24.30 -21.66
N ASP A 3 -7.33 -22.97 -21.61
CA ASP A 3 -6.24 -22.14 -21.11
C ASP A 3 -5.82 -22.61 -19.72
N GLY A 4 -4.58 -23.07 -19.60
CA GLY A 4 -3.86 -23.13 -18.33
C GLY A 4 -3.58 -21.72 -17.84
N ARG A 5 -4.62 -21.03 -17.38
CA ARG A 5 -4.47 -19.78 -16.64
C ARG A 5 -3.73 -20.16 -15.35
N ALA A 6 -2.42 -19.91 -15.32
CA ALA A 6 -1.64 -19.97 -14.10
C ALA A 6 -2.45 -19.29 -12.98
N PRO A 7 -2.51 -19.85 -11.76
CA PRO A 7 -3.17 -19.17 -10.67
C PRO A 7 -2.59 -17.75 -10.63
N ALA A 8 -3.46 -16.74 -10.70
CA ALA A 8 -3.03 -15.35 -10.67
C ALA A 8 -2.18 -15.19 -9.41
N ALA A 9 -0.85 -15.18 -9.56
CA ALA A 9 0.06 -15.10 -8.44
C ALA A 9 -0.33 -13.84 -7.70
N MET A 10 -0.82 -13.99 -6.47
CA MET A 10 -1.18 -12.85 -5.64
C MET A 10 0.08 -11.98 -5.58
N ALA A 11 0.01 -10.75 -6.09
CA ALA A 11 1.18 -9.89 -6.08
C ALA A 11 1.65 -9.76 -4.63
N THR A 12 2.94 -9.94 -4.41
CA THR A 12 3.55 -9.80 -3.10
C THR A 12 3.30 -8.40 -2.55
N PHE A 13 3.39 -8.24 -1.22
CA PHE A 13 3.24 -6.94 -0.57
C PHE A 13 4.14 -5.86 -1.18
N GLN A 14 5.41 -6.21 -1.42
CA GLN A 14 6.40 -5.34 -2.04
C GLN A 14 6.01 -4.93 -3.48
N GLN A 15 5.48 -5.86 -4.27
CA GLN A 15 5.00 -5.54 -5.62
C GLN A 15 3.79 -4.60 -5.57
N ALA A 16 2.82 -4.86 -4.69
CA ALA A 16 1.65 -4.01 -4.54
C ALA A 16 2.04 -2.59 -4.09
N PHE A 17 3.01 -2.47 -3.19
CA PHE A 17 3.60 -1.20 -2.78
C PHE A 17 4.23 -0.45 -3.95
N VAL A 18 5.11 -1.09 -4.72
CA VAL A 18 5.75 -0.47 -5.90
C VAL A 18 4.71 -0.07 -6.94
N SER A 19 3.71 -0.91 -7.22
CA SER A 19 2.65 -0.62 -8.17
C SER A 19 1.82 0.59 -7.75
N LEU A 20 1.42 0.68 -6.46
CA LEU A 20 0.71 1.85 -5.93
C LEU A 20 1.53 3.13 -6.12
N LEU A 21 2.82 3.08 -5.78
CA LEU A 21 3.68 4.25 -5.91
C LEU A 21 3.99 4.63 -7.35
N SER A 22 3.86 3.71 -8.30
CA SER A 22 4.11 3.97 -9.71
C SER A 22 3.13 4.94 -10.35
N VAL A 23 1.90 4.98 -9.83
CA VAL A 23 0.78 5.81 -10.30
C VAL A 23 0.38 6.89 -9.30
N ALA A 24 0.98 6.91 -8.10
CA ALA A 24 0.73 7.93 -7.10
C ALA A 24 1.30 9.30 -7.53
N PRO A 25 0.69 10.41 -7.11
CA PRO A 25 1.21 11.75 -7.38
C PRO A 25 2.66 11.92 -6.93
N SER A 26 3.43 12.75 -7.64
CA SER A 26 4.84 13.02 -7.29
C SER A 26 4.97 13.47 -5.81
N PRO A 27 6.04 13.06 -5.10
CA PRO A 27 6.34 13.54 -3.75
C PRO A 27 6.37 15.07 -3.60
N LEU A 28 6.65 15.81 -4.68
CA LEU A 28 6.60 17.27 -4.72
C LEU A 28 5.19 17.83 -4.41
N PHE A 29 4.14 17.04 -4.62
CA PHE A 29 2.75 17.41 -4.34
C PHE A 29 2.22 16.69 -3.09
N ALA A 30 2.87 16.92 -1.95
CA ALA A 30 2.62 16.20 -0.69
C ALA A 30 1.14 16.05 -0.30
N LYS A 31 0.33 17.12 -0.41
CA LYS A 31 -1.11 17.07 -0.08
C LYS A 31 -1.89 16.14 -1.01
N ALA A 32 -1.70 16.25 -2.32
CA ALA A 32 -2.38 15.41 -3.31
C ALA A 32 -1.96 13.95 -3.16
N ARG A 33 -0.68 13.72 -2.89
CA ARG A 33 -0.12 12.39 -2.64
C ARG A 33 -0.71 11.75 -1.39
N GLN A 34 -0.79 12.47 -0.27
CA GLN A 34 -1.40 11.97 0.95
C GLN A 34 -2.89 11.62 0.76
N LEU A 35 -3.64 12.47 0.05
CA LEU A 35 -5.04 12.18 -0.29
C LEU A 35 -5.18 10.93 -1.17
N TYR A 36 -4.29 10.77 -2.15
CA TYR A 36 -4.24 9.59 -3.00
C TYR A 36 -3.99 8.32 -2.18
N LEU A 37 -2.97 8.31 -1.32
CA LEU A 37 -2.60 7.14 -0.50
C LEU A 37 -3.67 6.75 0.52
N ARG A 38 -4.45 7.72 1.03
CA ARG A 38 -5.61 7.45 1.89
C ARG A 38 -6.82 6.91 1.14
N LYS A 39 -6.92 7.19 -0.17
CA LYS A 39 -8.04 6.83 -1.03
C LYS A 39 -7.86 5.47 -1.68
N TYR A 40 -6.64 5.13 -2.12
CA TYR A 40 -6.37 3.92 -2.89
C TYR A 40 -5.60 2.89 -2.06
N PRO A 41 -6.17 1.70 -1.82
CA PRO A 41 -5.48 0.63 -1.11
C PRO A 41 -4.42 -0.04 -2.00
N LEU A 42 -3.47 -0.74 -1.38
CA LEU A 42 -2.41 -1.50 -2.07
C LEU A 42 -2.99 -2.53 -3.04
N GLU A 43 -4.12 -3.13 -2.69
CA GLU A 43 -4.80 -4.15 -3.49
C GLU A 43 -5.29 -3.63 -4.83
N THR A 44 -5.63 -2.35 -4.94
CA THR A 44 -6.12 -1.76 -6.20
C THR A 44 -5.03 -1.69 -7.28
N SER A 45 -3.76 -1.66 -6.88
CA SER A 45 -2.62 -1.61 -7.81
C SER A 45 -1.99 -2.99 -8.05
N SER A 46 -2.44 -4.04 -7.36
CA SER A 46 -2.03 -5.40 -7.61
C SER A 46 -2.65 -5.91 -8.92
N ALA A 47 -1.90 -6.72 -9.67
CA ALA A 47 -2.39 -7.45 -10.84
C ALA A 47 -3.59 -8.40 -10.54
N ALA A 48 -4.02 -8.50 -9.27
CA ALA A 48 -5.28 -9.09 -8.83
C ALA A 48 -6.52 -8.24 -9.22
N VAL A 49 -6.53 -7.68 -10.43
CA VAL A 49 -7.69 -7.02 -11.02
C VAL A 49 -8.82 -8.05 -11.12
N GLY A 50 -9.86 -7.88 -10.28
CA GLY A 50 -11.06 -8.72 -10.31
C GLY A 50 -11.36 -9.51 -9.04
N GLN A 51 -10.52 -9.47 -7.99
CA GLN A 51 -10.94 -9.97 -6.68
C GLN A 51 -11.76 -8.89 -5.95
N PRO A 52 -12.94 -9.23 -5.41
CA PRO A 52 -13.69 -8.29 -4.59
C PRO A 52 -12.85 -7.89 -3.37
N LEU A 53 -12.69 -6.58 -3.17
CA LEU A 53 -12.04 -6.05 -1.97
C LEU A 53 -12.90 -6.46 -0.78
N GLY A 54 -12.37 -7.37 0.05
CA GLY A 54 -13.06 -7.90 1.22
C GLY A 54 -13.25 -6.87 2.34
N ARG A 55 -13.57 -7.36 3.54
CA ARG A 55 -13.82 -6.53 4.73
C ARG A 55 -12.64 -5.64 5.12
N PHE A 56 -11.41 -6.09 4.85
CA PHE A 56 -10.19 -5.38 5.18
C PHE A 56 -9.45 -4.90 3.95
N ARG A 57 -8.80 -3.74 4.09
CA ARG A 57 -8.01 -3.10 3.03
C ARG A 57 -6.70 -2.56 3.60
N THR A 58 -5.60 -2.65 2.85
CA THR A 58 -4.30 -2.13 3.28
C THR A 58 -3.96 -0.82 2.57
N PHE A 59 -3.49 0.17 3.33
CA PHE A 59 -3.12 1.49 2.82
C PHE A 59 -1.72 1.88 3.31
N LEU A 60 -1.01 2.64 2.48
CA LEU A 60 0.22 3.31 2.91
C LEU A 60 -0.15 4.55 3.74
N LEU A 61 0.29 4.59 4.99
CA LEU A 61 -0.05 5.68 5.90
C LEU A 61 1.01 6.79 5.90
N SER A 62 2.28 6.38 5.93
CA SER A 62 3.41 7.29 5.95
C SER A 62 4.58 6.71 5.19
N GLU A 63 5.35 7.59 4.56
CA GLU A 63 6.55 7.27 3.80
C GLU A 63 7.61 8.35 4.01
N ASP A 64 8.86 7.94 3.87
CA ASP A 64 10.03 8.80 3.81
C ASP A 64 10.54 8.83 2.36
N VAL A 65 10.80 10.03 1.85
CA VAL A 65 11.22 10.24 0.47
C VAL A 65 12.61 10.86 0.51
N GLN A 66 13.56 10.18 -0.12
CA GLN A 66 14.96 10.58 -0.20
C GLN A 66 15.35 10.70 -1.67
N GLU A 67 15.95 11.82 -2.03
CA GLU A 67 16.54 12.04 -3.35
C GLU A 67 18.06 12.03 -3.20
N SER A 68 18.73 11.16 -3.95
CA SER A 68 20.20 11.17 -4.03
C SER A 68 20.66 12.28 -5.00
N ALA A 69 21.88 12.76 -4.80
CA ALA A 69 22.54 13.71 -5.71
C ALA A 69 22.69 13.17 -7.15
N GLU A 70 22.57 11.86 -7.35
CA GLU A 70 22.63 11.17 -8.64
C GLU A 70 21.24 11.09 -9.32
N GLY A 71 20.23 11.77 -8.77
CA GLY A 71 18.86 11.78 -9.30
C GLY A 71 18.10 10.47 -9.04
N VAL A 72 18.50 9.68 -8.04
CA VAL A 72 17.75 8.49 -7.63
C VAL A 72 16.74 8.86 -6.55
N LEU A 73 15.46 8.61 -6.85
CA LEU A 73 14.36 8.77 -5.89
C LEU A 73 14.15 7.45 -5.14
N ARG A 74 14.34 7.48 -3.83
CA ARG A 74 14.11 6.36 -2.91
C ARG A 74 12.94 6.69 -2.00
N ILE A 75 11.90 5.85 -2.01
CA ILE A 75 10.73 5.97 -1.15
C ILE A 75 10.69 4.77 -0.21
N ARG A 76 10.68 5.03 1.10
CA ARG A 76 10.64 4.02 2.16
C ARG A 76 9.32 4.13 2.90
N ALA A 77 8.56 3.04 2.97
CA ALA A 77 7.38 3.02 3.80
C ALA A 77 7.79 3.09 5.28
N GLN A 78 7.13 3.98 6.02
CA GLN A 78 7.32 4.13 7.46
C GLN A 78 6.24 3.36 8.20
N SER A 79 4.99 3.46 7.74
CA SER A 79 3.87 2.76 8.36
C SER A 79 2.74 2.52 7.38
N PHE A 80 1.95 1.49 7.68
CA PHE A 80 0.77 1.11 6.94
C PHE A 80 -0.44 1.08 7.84
N ALA A 81 -1.62 1.17 7.24
CA ALA A 81 -2.89 1.00 7.90
C ALA A 81 -3.63 -0.19 7.29
N VAL A 82 -4.23 -1.02 8.14
CA VAL A 82 -5.25 -1.99 7.75
C VAL A 82 -6.59 -1.49 8.25
N VAL A 83 -7.52 -1.29 7.32
CA VAL A 83 -8.82 -0.64 7.58
C VAL A 83 -9.92 -1.68 7.48
N HIS A 84 -10.75 -1.76 8.51
CA HIS A 84 -12.02 -2.47 8.49
C HIS A 84 -13.05 -1.58 7.78
N TRP A 85 -13.25 -1.84 6.48
CA TRP A 85 -13.93 -0.91 5.60
C TRP A 85 -15.42 -0.76 5.96
N GLN A 86 -15.84 0.47 6.24
CA GLN A 86 -17.21 0.86 6.62
C GLN A 86 -17.78 0.07 7.81
N ALA A 87 -16.90 -0.38 8.70
CA ALA A 87 -17.26 -1.21 9.84
C ALA A 87 -16.54 -0.75 11.12
N PRO A 88 -17.11 -1.02 12.30
CA PRO A 88 -16.52 -0.65 13.59
C PRO A 88 -15.25 -1.45 13.87
N GLN A 89 -14.51 -1.04 14.91
CA GLN A 89 -13.32 -1.76 15.35
C GLN A 89 -13.68 -3.20 15.77
N THR A 90 -12.83 -4.16 15.40
CA THR A 90 -12.95 -5.57 15.81
C THR A 90 -11.73 -5.98 16.65
N ASN A 91 -11.58 -7.27 16.95
CA ASN A 91 -10.43 -7.82 17.64
C ASN A 91 -9.13 -7.60 16.83
N PRO A 92 -8.02 -7.13 17.44
CA PRO A 92 -6.69 -7.11 16.84
C PRO A 92 -6.30 -8.37 16.05
N ASP A 93 -6.70 -9.55 16.50
CA ASP A 93 -6.40 -10.84 15.85
C ASP A 93 -6.99 -10.94 14.44
N ASP A 94 -8.17 -10.33 14.18
CA ASP A 94 -8.77 -10.30 12.85
C ASP A 94 -7.89 -9.54 11.84
N TYR A 95 -7.28 -8.44 12.29
CA TYR A 95 -6.37 -7.64 11.47
C TYR A 95 -5.09 -8.42 11.17
N ARG A 96 -4.51 -9.09 12.20
CA ARG A 96 -3.33 -9.95 12.05
C ARG A 96 -3.60 -11.11 11.10
N ALA A 97 -4.72 -11.80 11.26
CA ALA A 97 -5.13 -12.92 10.41
C ALA A 97 -5.28 -12.48 8.94
N TYR A 98 -5.85 -11.30 8.70
CA TYR A 98 -5.92 -10.74 7.36
C TYR A 98 -4.54 -10.42 6.79
N LEU A 99 -3.65 -9.76 7.55
CA LEU A 99 -2.30 -9.45 7.07
C LEU A 99 -1.49 -10.72 6.76
N GLN A 100 -1.62 -11.75 7.58
CA GLN A 100 -0.99 -13.06 7.34
C GLN A 100 -1.57 -13.72 6.09
N SER A 101 -2.91 -13.79 5.97
CA SER A 101 -3.54 -14.47 4.83
C SER A 101 -3.36 -13.73 3.51
N ARG A 102 -3.37 -12.39 3.53
CA ARG A 102 -3.34 -11.56 2.32
C ARG A 102 -1.92 -11.28 1.84
N TRP A 103 -1.00 -11.03 2.76
CA TRP A 103 0.33 -10.51 2.48
C TRP A 103 1.46 -11.40 3.00
N ASP A 104 1.14 -12.49 3.71
CA ASP A 104 2.12 -13.31 4.44
C ASP A 104 2.92 -12.51 5.48
N LEU A 105 2.26 -11.51 6.08
CA LEU A 105 2.87 -10.61 7.07
C LEU A 105 2.36 -10.90 8.48
N SER A 106 3.32 -11.03 9.42
CA SER A 106 3.07 -11.08 10.86
C SER A 106 3.81 -9.92 11.56
N PRO A 107 3.26 -8.70 11.56
CA PRO A 107 3.89 -7.59 12.27
C PRO A 107 3.86 -7.81 13.79
N ASP A 108 5.00 -7.61 14.45
CA ASP A 108 5.09 -7.67 15.92
C ASP A 108 4.20 -6.60 16.57
N ALA A 109 4.32 -5.37 16.08
CA ALA A 109 3.57 -4.22 16.55
C ALA A 109 2.37 -3.91 15.64
N LEU A 110 1.17 -4.10 16.18
CA LEU A 110 -0.09 -3.67 15.58
C LEU A 110 -0.86 -2.84 16.61
N SER A 111 -1.20 -1.60 16.26
CA SER A 111 -1.82 -0.63 17.17
C SER A 111 -3.17 -0.16 16.61
N LEU A 112 -4.24 -0.47 17.33
CA LEU A 112 -5.59 0.01 16.99
C LEU A 112 -5.69 1.51 17.21
N GLN A 113 -6.41 2.18 16.31
CA GLN A 113 -6.58 3.63 16.35
C GLN A 113 -8.01 3.98 16.73
N GLU A 114 -8.17 4.93 17.66
CA GLU A 114 -9.49 5.39 18.13
C GLU A 114 -10.23 6.26 17.10
N SER A 115 -9.50 6.78 16.12
CA SER A 115 -10.06 7.61 15.05
C SER A 115 -10.64 6.76 13.92
N ALA A 116 -11.64 7.30 13.22
CA ALA A 116 -12.13 6.68 12.00
C ALA A 116 -11.14 6.91 10.85
N TRP A 117 -11.06 5.93 9.94
CA TRP A 117 -10.37 6.08 8.68
C TRP A 117 -11.04 7.17 7.83
N PHE A 118 -10.22 7.80 6.97
CA PHE A 118 -10.58 8.85 6.02
C PHE A 118 -12.09 8.97 5.68
N ARG A 119 -12.68 10.14 5.97
CA ARG A 119 -14.11 10.45 5.75
C ARG A 119 -15.06 9.43 6.40
N GLU A 120 -14.77 9.03 7.63
CA GLU A 120 -15.56 8.12 8.47
C GLU A 120 -15.67 6.67 7.96
N GLY A 121 -14.74 6.26 7.10
CA GLY A 121 -14.82 5.01 6.33
C GLY A 121 -14.50 3.72 7.09
N GLY A 122 -14.49 3.70 8.43
CA GLY A 122 -14.30 2.50 9.27
C GLY A 122 -13.11 2.54 10.22
N ALA A 123 -13.00 1.57 11.13
CA ALA A 123 -11.90 1.49 12.10
C ALA A 123 -10.61 0.95 11.47
N TYR A 124 -9.45 1.32 12.00
CA TYR A 124 -8.18 0.88 11.44
C TYR A 124 -7.12 0.59 12.50
N ALA A 125 -6.17 -0.27 12.13
CA ALA A 125 -4.96 -0.52 12.89
C ALA A 125 -3.73 -0.13 12.09
N VAL A 126 -2.72 0.37 12.78
CA VAL A 126 -1.42 0.75 12.22
C VAL A 126 -0.41 -0.34 12.50
N PHE A 127 0.41 -0.65 11.49
CA PHE A 127 1.51 -1.60 11.62
C PHE A 127 2.74 -1.12 10.87
N LEU A 128 3.89 -1.68 11.24
CA LEU A 128 5.19 -1.39 10.66
C LEU A 128 5.64 -2.60 9.86
N THR A 129 6.02 -2.39 8.60
CA THR A 129 6.67 -3.42 7.78
C THR A 129 7.61 -2.73 6.80
N PRO A 130 8.83 -3.25 6.57
CA PRO A 130 9.74 -2.63 5.62
C PRO A 130 9.24 -2.80 4.18
N ALA A 131 9.17 -1.70 3.44
CA ALA A 131 9.01 -1.71 1.98
C ALA A 131 9.73 -0.50 1.39
N VAL A 132 10.46 -0.71 0.29
CA VAL A 132 11.29 0.32 -0.33
C VAL A 132 11.12 0.28 -1.84
N MET A 133 10.93 1.45 -2.45
CA MET A 133 10.93 1.61 -3.90
C MET A 133 12.07 2.55 -4.27
N GLU A 134 12.86 2.14 -5.26
CA GLU A 134 13.89 2.99 -5.85
C GLU A 134 13.56 3.19 -7.33
N ARG A 135 13.67 4.43 -7.77
CA ARG A 135 13.50 4.81 -9.16
C ARG A 135 14.58 5.80 -9.52
N ALA A 136 15.41 5.44 -10.50
CA ALA A 136 16.28 6.42 -11.15
C ALA A 136 15.39 7.43 -11.89
N PHE A 137 15.59 8.71 -11.66
CA PHE A 137 15.11 9.73 -12.57
C PHE A 137 15.91 9.56 -13.86
N GLN A 138 15.33 8.91 -14.88
CA GLN A 138 15.89 9.05 -16.21
C GLN A 138 15.49 10.44 -16.69
N PRO A 139 16.42 11.42 -16.80
CA PRO A 139 16.12 12.57 -17.61
C PRO A 139 15.82 12.03 -19.01
N SER A 140 14.62 12.28 -19.52
CA SER A 140 14.33 12.09 -20.93
C SER A 140 15.27 13.01 -21.70
N GLY A 141 16.47 12.51 -22.01
CA GLY A 141 17.40 13.17 -22.90
C GLY A 141 16.74 13.23 -24.28
N PRO A 142 16.83 14.37 -25.00
CA PRO A 142 16.36 14.41 -26.37
C PRO A 142 17.18 13.40 -27.18
N SER A 143 16.49 12.48 -27.86
CA SER A 143 17.13 11.77 -28.98
C SER A 143 17.40 12.83 -30.05
N HIS A 144 18.69 13.05 -30.31
CA HIS A 144 19.21 13.93 -31.33
C HIS A 144 19.03 13.32 -32.73
#